data_AF-A0ABD5MRC8-F1
#
_entry.id   AF-A0ABD5MRC8-F1
#
_cell.length_a   1.000
_cell.length_b   1.000
_cell.length_c   1.000
_cell.angle_alpha   90.00
_cell.angle_beta   90.00
_cell.angle_gamma   90.00
#
_symmetry.space_group_name_H-M   'P 1'
#
loop_
_entity.id
_entity.type
_entity.pdbx_description
1 polymer ?
#
loop_
_entity_poly.entity_id
_entity_poly.type
_entity_poly.pdbx_seq_one_letter_code
_entity_poly.pdbx_strand_id
1 'polypeptide(L)'
;MDTEGTLAPATPAEAREEYETLVPAAKVAVREAAKAMEFDREEYADRVTGEVIETVRDALFASLLEVHVGTREEYEAWLDDHPEYEPDMAGSDNVDNVVWHPVAFAPDSEGERSESSGRAGSGAGREQSERPEKSSGERGDPRDGEATRERTKPVVAATWQAEREAALGTLRRRAFGRAYRPVVDGGGETGSDEA
;
A
#
# COMPACT_ATOMS: atom_id res chain seq x y z
N MET A 1 25.56 2.50 -5.27
CA MET A 1 24.15 2.15 -5.05
C MET A 1 23.92 0.70 -5.44
N ASP A 2 23.39 -0.08 -4.52
CA ASP A 2 22.96 -1.48 -4.72
C ASP A 2 21.43 -1.56 -4.64
N THR A 3 20.86 -2.64 -5.18
CA THR A 3 19.42 -2.93 -5.07
C THR A 3 19.22 -4.32 -4.49
N GLU A 4 18.32 -4.43 -3.51
CA GLU A 4 17.91 -5.67 -2.85
C GLU A 4 16.43 -5.93 -3.14
N GLY A 5 16.01 -7.20 -3.22
CA GLY A 5 14.63 -7.53 -3.58
C GLY A 5 14.34 -7.34 -5.08
N THR A 6 13.10 -7.64 -5.47
CA THR A 6 12.71 -7.69 -6.90
C THR A 6 11.29 -7.17 -7.16
N LEU A 7 10.56 -6.79 -6.12
CA LEU A 7 9.15 -6.45 -6.20
C LEU A 7 8.96 -4.93 -6.10
N ALA A 8 8.52 -4.31 -7.18
CA ALA A 8 8.17 -2.89 -7.23
C ALA A 8 6.79 -2.71 -7.88
N PRO A 9 5.68 -2.96 -7.15
CA PRO A 9 4.35 -2.88 -7.72
C PRO A 9 4.05 -1.45 -8.18
N ALA A 10 3.66 -1.29 -9.43
CA ALA A 10 3.36 0.01 -10.02
C ALA A 10 1.97 0.50 -9.60
N THR A 11 1.06 -0.43 -9.25
CA THR A 11 -0.32 -0.12 -8.90
C THR A 11 -0.81 -0.85 -7.64
N PRO A 12 -1.91 -0.37 -7.00
CA PRO A 12 -2.55 -1.09 -5.92
C PRO A 12 -3.05 -2.50 -6.31
N ALA A 13 -3.47 -2.68 -7.58
CA ALA A 13 -3.97 -3.97 -8.06
C ALA A 13 -2.85 -5.00 -8.19
N GLU A 14 -1.71 -4.61 -8.76
CA GLU A 14 -0.51 -5.46 -8.81
C GLU A 14 -0.02 -5.82 -7.41
N ALA A 15 -0.02 -4.87 -6.48
CA ALA A 15 0.36 -5.16 -5.09
C ALA A 15 -0.53 -6.23 -4.45
N ARG A 16 -1.85 -6.20 -4.70
CA ARG A 16 -2.79 -7.24 -4.25
C ARG A 16 -2.51 -8.59 -4.90
N GLU A 17 -2.37 -8.62 -6.22
CA GLU A 17 -2.10 -9.84 -6.97
C GLU A 17 -0.83 -10.53 -6.45
N GLU A 18 0.26 -9.78 -6.33
CA GLU A 18 1.54 -10.27 -5.83
C GLU A 18 1.42 -10.77 -4.38
N TYR A 19 0.72 -10.03 -3.52
CA TYR A 19 0.49 -10.43 -2.13
C TYR A 19 -0.34 -11.72 -2.00
N GLU A 20 -1.35 -11.92 -2.86
CA GLU A 20 -2.15 -13.14 -2.90
C GLU A 20 -1.31 -14.37 -3.29
N THR A 21 -0.35 -14.22 -4.20
CA THR A 21 0.53 -15.33 -4.61
C THR A 21 1.34 -15.93 -3.45
N LEU A 22 1.54 -15.17 -2.37
CA LEU A 22 2.38 -15.56 -1.23
C LEU A 22 1.64 -16.41 -0.20
N VAL A 23 0.32 -16.59 -0.30
CA VAL A 23 -0.47 -17.39 0.65
C VAL A 23 0.08 -18.82 0.82
N PRO A 24 0.37 -19.58 -0.25
CA PRO A 24 0.93 -20.92 -0.11
C PRO A 24 2.32 -20.92 0.53
N ALA A 25 3.17 -19.96 0.15
CA ALA A 25 4.53 -19.84 0.68
C ALA A 25 4.52 -19.55 2.20
N ALA A 26 3.67 -18.64 2.66
CA ALA A 26 3.50 -18.33 4.08
C ALA A 26 3.04 -19.55 4.89
N LYS A 27 2.03 -20.30 4.38
CA LYS A 27 1.55 -21.53 5.01
C LYS A 27 2.66 -22.58 5.14
N VAL A 28 3.46 -22.77 4.10
CA VAL A 28 4.59 -23.71 4.13
C VAL A 28 5.64 -23.26 5.14
N ALA A 29 6.03 -21.99 5.13
CA ALA A 29 7.03 -21.45 6.06
C ALA A 29 6.61 -21.64 7.52
N VAL A 30 5.37 -21.28 7.87
CA VAL A 30 4.84 -21.47 9.23
C VAL A 30 4.80 -22.95 9.61
N ARG A 31 4.36 -23.82 8.70
CA ARG A 31 4.29 -25.26 8.96
C ARG A 31 5.67 -25.87 9.24
N GLU A 32 6.66 -25.55 8.41
CA GLU A 32 8.02 -26.06 8.61
C GLU A 32 8.67 -25.50 9.88
N ALA A 33 8.42 -24.23 10.21
CA ALA A 33 8.87 -23.64 11.47
C ALA A 33 8.25 -24.34 12.69
N ALA A 34 6.93 -24.53 12.71
CA ALA A 34 6.23 -25.23 13.79
C ALA A 34 6.72 -26.68 13.93
N LYS A 35 6.96 -27.37 12.81
CA LYS A 35 7.53 -28.71 12.81
C LYS A 35 8.95 -28.75 13.37
N ALA A 36 9.80 -27.77 13.05
CA ALA A 36 11.15 -27.67 13.59
C ALA A 36 11.14 -27.37 15.10
N MET A 37 10.08 -26.72 15.59
CA MET A 37 9.81 -26.52 17.02
C MET A 37 9.09 -27.71 17.68
N GLU A 38 8.89 -28.81 16.95
CA GLU A 38 8.26 -30.06 17.42
C GLU A 38 6.82 -29.90 17.93
N PHE A 39 6.07 -28.92 17.42
CA PHE A 39 4.67 -28.76 17.79
C PHE A 39 3.87 -30.00 17.38
N ASP A 40 3.07 -30.52 18.32
CA ASP A 40 2.09 -31.55 18.01
C ASP A 40 0.87 -30.97 17.30
N ARG A 41 -0.09 -31.83 16.96
CA ARG A 41 -1.28 -31.41 16.20
C ARG A 41 -2.19 -30.46 16.98
N GLU A 42 -2.30 -30.64 18.30
CA GLU A 42 -3.17 -29.82 19.15
C GLU A 42 -2.52 -28.44 19.35
N GLU A 43 -1.24 -28.41 19.67
CA GLU A 43 -0.48 -27.17 19.80
C GLU A 43 -0.41 -26.39 18.47
N TYR A 44 -0.23 -27.08 17.34
CA TYR A 44 -0.29 -26.45 16.03
C TYR A 44 -1.64 -25.79 15.79
N ALA A 45 -2.74 -26.49 16.09
CA ALA A 45 -4.09 -25.95 15.87
C ALA A 45 -4.42 -24.76 16.79
N ASP A 46 -3.88 -24.74 18.01
CA ASP A 46 -4.03 -23.64 18.97
C ASP A 46 -3.20 -22.41 18.59
N ARG A 47 -1.94 -22.63 18.16
CA ARG A 47 -0.95 -21.56 17.98
C ARG A 47 -0.84 -21.03 16.56
N VAL A 48 -1.08 -21.87 15.55
CA VAL A 48 -0.96 -21.48 14.13
C VAL A 48 -2.31 -20.99 13.62
N THR A 49 -2.60 -19.74 13.95
CA THR A 49 -3.83 -19.06 13.52
C THR A 49 -3.69 -18.48 12.11
N GLY A 50 -4.81 -18.02 11.54
CA GLY A 50 -4.79 -17.25 10.29
C GLY A 50 -3.94 -15.99 10.39
N GLU A 51 -3.95 -15.31 11.54
CA GLU A 51 -3.15 -14.11 11.83
C GLU A 51 -1.64 -14.39 11.78
N VAL A 52 -1.20 -15.55 12.27
CA VAL A 52 0.21 -15.96 12.17
C VAL A 52 0.63 -16.16 10.71
N ILE A 53 -0.23 -16.80 9.91
CA ILE A 53 0.03 -17.00 8.47
C ILE A 53 0.06 -15.65 7.75
N GLU A 54 -0.87 -14.74 8.06
CA GLU A 54 -0.90 -13.38 7.53
C GLU A 54 0.37 -12.62 7.90
N THR A 55 0.79 -12.66 9.15
CA THR A 55 2.02 -11.98 9.62
C THR A 55 3.27 -12.48 8.87
N VAL A 56 3.36 -13.79 8.61
CA VAL A 56 4.44 -14.34 7.80
C VAL A 56 4.32 -13.91 6.34
N ARG A 57 3.10 -13.86 5.79
CA ARG A 57 2.86 -13.34 4.42
C ARG A 57 3.27 -11.87 4.29
N ASP A 58 2.94 -11.03 5.26
CA ASP A 58 3.35 -9.62 5.34
C ASP A 58 4.89 -9.51 5.31
N ALA A 59 5.56 -10.30 6.15
CA ALA A 59 7.02 -10.32 6.21
C ALA A 59 7.66 -10.78 4.90
N LEU A 60 7.10 -11.82 4.26
CA LEU A 60 7.57 -12.31 2.96
C LEU A 60 7.41 -11.24 1.89
N PHE A 61 6.23 -10.62 1.76
CA PHE A 61 5.99 -9.55 0.79
C PHE A 61 6.96 -8.39 1.01
N ALA A 62 7.07 -7.91 2.25
CA ALA A 62 7.97 -6.82 2.60
C ALA A 62 9.45 -7.17 2.31
N SER A 63 9.85 -8.44 2.46
CA SER A 63 11.20 -8.89 2.14
C SER A 63 11.51 -8.86 0.64
N LEU A 64 10.49 -9.05 -0.21
CA LEU A 64 10.62 -9.06 -1.66
C LEU A 64 10.66 -7.65 -2.26
N LEU A 65 10.19 -6.63 -1.54
CA LEU A 65 10.19 -5.25 -2.01
C LEU A 65 11.58 -4.84 -2.49
N GLU A 66 11.62 -4.21 -3.66
CA GLU A 66 12.83 -3.63 -4.22
C GLU A 66 13.27 -2.46 -3.35
N VAL A 67 14.45 -2.56 -2.73
CA VAL A 67 15.01 -1.54 -1.86
C VAL A 67 16.35 -1.11 -2.42
N HIS A 68 16.48 0.18 -2.63
CA HIS A 68 17.75 0.79 -2.96
C HIS A 68 18.58 0.98 -1.69
N VAL A 69 19.88 0.74 -1.81
CA VAL A 69 20.86 0.83 -0.72
C VAL A 69 21.99 1.72 -1.20
N GLY A 70 22.20 2.83 -0.52
CA GLY A 70 23.22 3.78 -0.94
C GLY A 70 23.55 4.80 0.13
N THR A 71 24.25 5.83 -0.31
CA THR A 71 24.57 7.00 0.50
C THR A 71 23.44 8.04 0.45
N ARG A 72 23.51 9.02 1.35
CA ARG A 72 22.62 10.17 1.40
C ARG A 72 22.73 11.01 0.13
N GLU A 73 23.94 11.19 -0.38
CA GLU A 73 24.17 11.87 -1.66
C GLU A 73 23.48 11.15 -2.81
N GLU A 74 23.59 9.82 -2.88
CA GLU A 74 22.87 9.01 -3.89
C GLU A 74 21.34 9.10 -3.72
N TYR A 75 20.84 9.12 -2.48
CA TYR A 75 19.41 9.27 -2.20
C TYR A 75 18.88 10.66 -2.58
N GLU A 76 19.60 11.73 -2.24
CA GLU A 76 19.22 13.10 -2.57
C GLU A 76 19.27 13.34 -4.08
N ALA A 77 20.30 12.83 -4.78
CA ALA A 77 20.36 12.85 -6.23
C ALA A 77 19.18 12.08 -6.86
N TRP A 78 18.79 10.94 -6.28
CA TRP A 78 17.61 10.19 -6.74
C TRP A 78 16.32 10.99 -6.54
N LEU A 79 16.15 11.71 -5.42
CA LEU A 79 14.99 12.57 -5.18
C LEU A 79 14.90 13.73 -6.18
N ASP A 80 16.04 14.36 -6.50
CA ASP A 80 16.10 15.44 -7.48
C ASP A 80 15.65 14.99 -8.88
N ASP A 81 15.99 13.74 -9.24
CA ASP A 81 15.56 13.12 -10.50
C ASP A 81 14.08 12.66 -10.49
N HIS A 82 13.45 12.54 -9.32
CA HIS A 82 12.09 12.03 -9.15
C HIS A 82 11.21 12.95 -8.28
N PRO A 83 10.89 14.16 -8.75
CA PRO A 83 10.14 15.17 -7.98
C PRO A 83 8.69 14.78 -7.67
N GLU A 84 8.16 13.70 -8.26
CA GLU A 84 6.84 13.16 -7.97
C GLU A 84 6.75 12.41 -6.63
N TYR A 85 7.89 12.10 -6.00
CA TYR A 85 7.93 11.40 -4.72
C TYR A 85 8.07 12.34 -3.53
N GLU A 86 7.33 12.04 -2.46
CA GLU A 86 7.45 12.71 -1.17
C GLU A 86 8.31 11.86 -0.22
N PRO A 87 9.43 12.41 0.30
CA PRO A 87 10.34 11.68 1.17
C PRO A 87 9.73 11.40 2.55
N ASP A 88 9.81 10.14 2.98
CA ASP A 88 9.37 9.67 4.30
C ASP A 88 10.51 8.92 5.01
N MET A 89 11.45 9.67 5.57
CA MET A 89 12.67 9.14 6.19
C MET A 89 12.49 8.82 7.69
N ALA A 90 13.03 7.67 8.12
CA ALA A 90 13.22 7.35 9.53
C ALA A 90 14.69 7.19 9.89
N GLY A 91 15.06 7.67 11.08
CA GLY A 91 16.42 7.58 11.59
C GLY A 91 17.00 8.95 11.86
N SER A 92 18.31 9.10 11.71
CA SER A 92 19.01 10.34 12.03
C SER A 92 19.51 11.02 10.76
N ASP A 93 19.35 12.34 10.70
CA ASP A 93 19.83 13.16 9.59
C ASP A 93 21.37 13.19 9.49
N ASN A 94 22.09 12.85 10.57
CA ASN A 94 23.55 12.84 10.64
C ASN A 94 24.17 11.51 10.18
N VAL A 95 23.45 10.76 9.37
CA VAL A 95 23.85 9.43 8.93
C VAL A 95 23.85 9.40 7.42
N ASP A 96 25.00 8.98 6.88
CA ASP A 96 25.27 9.04 5.45
C ASP A 96 24.73 7.82 4.70
N ASN A 97 24.36 6.72 5.34
CA ASN A 97 23.81 5.57 4.63
C ASN A 97 22.28 5.56 4.70
N VAL A 98 21.64 5.36 3.55
CA VAL A 98 20.19 5.44 3.36
C VAL A 98 19.70 4.26 2.54
N VAL A 99 18.55 3.71 2.94
CA VAL A 99 17.82 2.69 2.20
C VAL A 99 16.51 3.33 1.86
N TRP A 100 16.03 3.13 0.64
CA TRP A 100 14.78 3.71 0.21
C TRP A 100 14.02 2.80 -0.74
N HIS A 101 12.70 2.90 -0.67
CA HIS A 101 11.77 2.19 -1.53
C HIS A 101 10.72 3.18 -2.05
N PRO A 102 10.68 3.43 -3.37
CA PRO A 102 9.64 4.25 -3.98
C PRO A 102 8.33 3.48 -4.09
N VAL A 103 7.23 4.05 -3.60
CA VAL A 103 5.89 3.51 -3.78
C VAL A 103 5.23 4.21 -4.96
N ALA A 104 5.08 3.50 -6.07
CA ALA A 104 4.65 4.08 -7.35
C ALA A 104 3.19 4.61 -7.38
N PHE A 105 2.43 4.38 -6.31
CA PHE A 105 1.04 4.81 -6.12
C PHE A 105 0.84 5.45 -4.74
N ALA A 106 -0.20 6.29 -4.60
CA ALA A 106 -0.58 6.83 -3.31
C ALA A 106 -1.52 5.85 -2.58
N PRO A 107 -1.21 5.42 -1.34
CA PRO A 107 -1.87 4.28 -0.69
C PRO A 107 -3.36 4.48 -0.36
N ASP A 108 -3.81 5.74 -0.27
CA ASP A 108 -5.22 6.09 -0.05
C ASP A 108 -5.99 6.36 -1.35
N SER A 109 -5.58 5.76 -2.49
CA SER A 109 -6.54 5.63 -3.60
C SER A 109 -7.63 4.71 -3.13
N GLU A 110 -8.82 5.26 -2.87
CA GLU A 110 -10.02 4.50 -3.20
C GLU A 110 -9.75 3.91 -4.59
N GLY A 111 -9.60 2.58 -4.65
CA GLY A 111 -9.27 1.91 -5.89
C GLY A 111 -10.20 2.45 -6.95
N GLU A 112 -9.67 2.84 -8.11
CA GLU A 112 -10.49 3.23 -9.25
C GLU A 112 -11.59 2.18 -9.36
N ARG A 113 -12.81 2.53 -8.92
CA ARG A 113 -14.00 1.71 -9.12
C ARG A 113 -14.00 1.56 -10.62
N SER A 114 -13.62 0.38 -11.11
CA SER A 114 -13.74 0.02 -12.51
C SER A 114 -15.09 0.56 -12.94
N GLU A 115 -15.08 1.57 -13.81
CA GLU A 115 -16.30 2.13 -14.36
C GLU A 115 -16.92 1.02 -15.19
N SER A 116 -17.67 0.14 -14.52
CA SER A 116 -18.60 -0.78 -15.12
C SER A 116 -19.55 0.09 -15.91
N SER A 117 -19.31 0.16 -17.21
CA SER A 117 -20.15 0.86 -18.16
C SER A 117 -21.59 0.38 -17.97
N GLY A 118 -22.35 1.16 -17.22
CA GLY A 118 -23.76 0.96 -16.95
C GLY A 118 -24.52 1.10 -18.25
N ARG A 119 -24.81 -0.05 -18.85
CA ARG A 119 -25.67 -0.23 -20.01
C ARG A 119 -26.92 0.65 -19.94
N ALA A 120 -27.06 1.54 -20.92
CA ALA A 120 -28.24 2.37 -21.14
C ALA A 120 -29.51 1.50 -21.24
N GLY A 121 -30.44 1.71 -20.31
CA GLY A 121 -31.81 1.21 -20.36
C GLY A 121 -32.77 2.37 -20.54
N SER A 122 -33.22 2.59 -21.78
CA SER A 122 -34.26 3.54 -22.15
C SER A 122 -35.57 3.29 -21.40
N GLY A 123 -36.11 4.35 -20.80
CA GLY A 123 -37.48 4.41 -20.29
C GLY A 123 -38.05 5.81 -20.52
N ALA A 124 -38.89 5.94 -21.55
CA ALA A 124 -39.59 7.17 -21.91
C ALA A 124 -40.76 7.45 -20.95
N GLY A 125 -41.05 8.73 -20.67
CA GLY A 125 -42.22 9.10 -19.85
C GLY A 125 -42.44 10.58 -19.56
N ARG A 126 -42.67 11.37 -20.63
CA ARG A 126 -43.53 12.57 -20.76
C ARG A 126 -43.58 13.71 -19.71
N GLU A 127 -43.44 14.90 -20.30
CA GLU A 127 -44.19 16.16 -20.12
C GLU A 127 -44.13 16.87 -18.76
N GLN A 128 -43.58 18.09 -18.78
CA GLN A 128 -44.22 19.24 -18.14
C GLN A 128 -43.75 20.59 -18.70
N SER A 129 -44.69 21.51 -18.64
CA SER A 129 -44.85 22.76 -19.36
C SER A 129 -43.96 23.91 -18.88
N GLU A 130 -44.00 24.98 -19.67
CA GLU A 130 -43.19 26.18 -19.66
C GLU A 130 -43.31 27.06 -18.39
N ARG A 131 -42.14 27.55 -17.95
CA ARG A 131 -41.70 28.85 -17.33
C ARG A 131 -42.76 29.97 -17.08
N PRO A 132 -42.56 30.90 -16.09
CA PRO A 132 -41.31 31.69 -16.00
C PRO A 132 -40.79 32.20 -14.63
N GLU A 133 -39.53 32.63 -14.75
CA GLU A 133 -38.62 33.51 -13.99
C GLU A 133 -39.13 34.34 -12.80
N LYS A 134 -38.39 34.30 -11.66
CA LYS A 134 -38.00 35.48 -10.85
C LYS A 134 -36.67 35.27 -10.11
N SER A 135 -35.67 36.02 -10.56
CA SER A 135 -34.71 36.88 -9.83
C SER A 135 -34.21 36.49 -8.42
N SER A 136 -32.90 36.26 -8.38
CA SER A 136 -31.90 36.89 -7.50
C SER A 136 -31.97 36.62 -6.00
N GLY A 137 -31.04 35.77 -5.58
CA GLY A 137 -30.57 35.64 -4.21
C GLY A 137 -29.25 34.88 -4.24
N GLU A 138 -28.18 35.53 -4.72
CA GLU A 138 -26.80 35.08 -4.60
C GLU A 138 -26.49 34.80 -3.13
N ARG A 139 -26.58 33.53 -2.74
CA ARG A 139 -25.79 32.95 -1.67
C ARG A 139 -24.79 32.07 -2.36
N GLY A 140 -23.59 32.61 -2.57
CA GLY A 140 -22.42 31.80 -2.87
C GLY A 140 -22.29 30.78 -1.74
N ASP A 141 -22.59 29.53 -2.06
CA ASP A 141 -22.20 28.39 -1.24
C ASP A 141 -20.67 28.31 -1.33
N PRO A 142 -19.92 28.56 -0.25
CA PRO A 142 -18.53 28.20 -0.21
C PRO A 142 -18.53 26.67 -0.09
N ARG A 143 -18.62 25.99 -1.23
CA ARG A 143 -17.87 24.74 -1.40
C ARG A 143 -16.41 25.13 -1.42
N ASP A 144 -15.91 25.47 -0.24
CA ASP A 144 -14.49 25.61 0.02
C ASP A 144 -13.85 24.33 -0.50
N GLY A 145 -12.95 24.54 -1.44
CA GLY A 145 -12.26 23.48 -2.14
C GLY A 145 -11.66 22.52 -1.12
N GLU A 146 -12.18 21.31 -1.12
CA GLU A 146 -11.32 20.17 -0.90
C GLU A 146 -10.36 20.22 -2.10
N ALA A 147 -9.30 21.00 -1.93
CA ALA A 147 -8.16 21.01 -2.82
C ALA A 147 -7.87 19.52 -3.03
N THR A 148 -7.98 19.08 -4.28
CA THR A 148 -7.45 17.82 -4.73
C THR A 148 -5.98 17.86 -4.35
N ARG A 149 -5.64 17.48 -3.12
CA ARG A 149 -4.27 17.33 -2.68
C ARG A 149 -3.78 16.26 -3.62
N GLU A 150 -2.97 16.67 -4.59
CA GLU A 150 -2.35 15.78 -5.55
C GLU A 150 -1.68 14.70 -4.71
N ARG A 151 -2.30 13.51 -4.64
CA ARG A 151 -1.93 12.53 -3.61
C ARG A 151 -0.54 12.02 -3.95
N THR A 152 0.42 12.37 -3.11
CA THR A 152 1.83 12.21 -3.46
C THR A 152 2.27 10.77 -3.26
N LYS A 153 3.18 10.32 -4.14
CA LYS A 153 3.78 8.98 -4.08
C LYS A 153 4.84 8.98 -2.98
N PRO A 154 4.72 8.20 -1.91
CA PRO A 154 5.74 8.23 -0.87
C PRO A 154 7.01 7.49 -1.32
N VAL A 155 8.18 7.99 -0.93
CA VAL A 155 9.42 7.21 -0.92
C VAL A 155 9.82 6.96 0.52
N VAL A 156 9.65 5.71 0.97
CA VAL A 156 9.90 5.32 2.36
C VAL A 156 11.39 5.04 2.51
N ALA A 157 12.03 5.74 3.44
CA ALA A 157 13.46 5.63 3.66
C ALA A 157 13.83 5.33 5.13
N ALA A 158 15.00 4.74 5.33
CA ALA A 158 15.62 4.58 6.64
C ALA A 158 17.13 4.74 6.59
N THR A 159 17.74 5.30 7.63
CA THR A 159 19.20 5.49 7.72
C THR A 159 19.88 4.46 8.61
N TRP A 160 21.15 4.09 8.36
CA TRP A 160 21.97 3.28 9.30
C TRP A 160 23.42 3.73 9.44
N GLN A 161 23.98 3.53 10.63
CA GLN A 161 25.42 3.69 10.88
C GLN A 161 26.17 2.35 10.76
N ALA A 162 25.88 1.41 11.66
CA ALA A 162 26.56 0.10 11.70
C ALA A 162 25.68 -1.06 11.20
N GLU A 163 24.37 -0.98 11.38
CA GLU A 163 23.44 -2.10 11.23
C GLU A 163 22.52 -1.92 10.02
N ARG A 164 23.00 -2.30 8.82
CA ARG A 164 22.22 -2.21 7.56
C ARG A 164 20.92 -3.01 7.63
N GLU A 165 20.97 -4.24 8.15
CA GLU A 165 19.79 -5.12 8.25
C GLU A 165 18.69 -4.54 9.14
N ALA A 166 19.05 -3.78 10.18
CA ALA A 166 18.07 -3.11 11.03
C ALA A 166 17.34 -1.97 10.29
N ALA A 167 18.05 -1.24 9.43
CA ALA A 167 17.42 -0.23 8.58
C ALA A 167 16.55 -0.86 7.49
N LEU A 168 16.99 -1.94 6.85
CA LEU A 168 16.16 -2.71 5.91
C LEU A 168 14.87 -3.21 6.58
N GLY A 169 14.97 -3.82 7.76
CA GLY A 169 13.80 -4.27 8.51
C GLY A 169 12.87 -3.12 8.91
N THR A 170 13.43 -1.97 9.28
CA THR A 170 12.65 -0.76 9.59
C THR A 170 11.92 -0.24 8.36
N LEU A 171 12.62 -0.08 7.24
CA LEU A 171 12.04 0.36 5.97
C LEU A 171 10.93 -0.58 5.52
N ARG A 172 11.19 -1.90 5.47
CA ARG A 172 10.24 -2.92 5.02
C ARG A 172 8.96 -2.92 5.85
N ARG A 173 9.09 -2.84 7.18
CA ARG A 173 7.94 -2.73 8.09
C ARG A 173 7.12 -1.45 7.85
N ARG A 174 7.80 -0.31 7.66
CA ARG A 174 7.14 0.99 7.41
C ARG A 174 6.45 1.01 6.05
N ALA A 175 7.15 0.56 5.00
CA ALA A 175 6.62 0.46 3.64
C ALA A 175 5.38 -0.44 3.62
N PHE A 176 5.46 -1.65 4.16
CA PHE A 176 4.31 -2.55 4.20
C PHE A 176 3.14 -1.95 5.00
N GLY A 177 3.36 -1.58 6.25
CA GLY A 177 2.29 -1.14 7.14
C GLY A 177 1.59 0.14 6.69
N ARG A 178 2.30 1.06 6.04
CA ARG A 178 1.74 2.34 5.60
C ARG A 178 1.21 2.30 4.16
N ALA A 179 1.98 1.72 3.24
CA ALA A 179 1.68 1.83 1.82
C ALA A 179 0.90 0.64 1.26
N TYR A 180 1.23 -0.57 1.71
CA TYR A 180 0.68 -1.79 1.14
C TYR A 180 -0.49 -2.35 1.94
N ARG A 181 -0.45 -2.28 3.27
CA ARG A 181 -1.52 -2.78 4.15
C ARG A 181 -2.90 -2.23 3.80
N PRO A 182 -3.11 -0.91 3.60
CA PRO A 182 -4.42 -0.38 3.21
C PRO A 182 -4.93 -0.94 1.88
N VAL A 183 -4.03 -1.21 0.94
CA VAL A 183 -4.34 -1.68 -0.41
C VAL A 183 -4.68 -3.16 -0.45
N VAL A 184 -3.99 -3.98 0.34
CA VAL A 184 -4.21 -5.43 0.40
C VAL A 184 -5.38 -5.79 1.31
N ASP A 185 -5.63 -5.01 2.38
CA ASP A 185 -6.77 -5.20 3.26
C ASP A 185 -8.06 -4.61 2.64
N GLY A 186 -7.94 -3.47 1.92
CA GLY A 186 -9.07 -2.73 1.34
C GLY A 186 -9.70 -3.32 0.07
N GLY A 187 -9.18 -4.44 -0.45
CA GLY A 187 -9.80 -5.20 -1.55
C GLY A 187 -10.94 -6.12 -1.10
N GLY A 188 -11.12 -6.30 0.21
CA GLY A 188 -12.23 -7.02 0.79
C GLY A 188 -13.44 -6.11 0.98
N GLU A 189 -14.21 -5.85 -0.08
CA GLU A 189 -15.64 -5.68 0.16
C GLU A 189 -16.10 -6.89 0.96
N THR A 190 -16.63 -6.60 2.14
CA THR A 190 -17.10 -7.54 3.14
C THR A 190 -18.08 -8.54 2.53
N GLY A 191 -17.56 -9.68 2.06
CA GLY A 191 -18.30 -10.92 1.93
C GLY A 191 -18.47 -11.58 3.30
N SER A 192 -18.93 -10.83 4.29
CA SER A 192 -19.71 -11.41 5.38
C SER A 192 -21.10 -11.63 4.81
N ASP A 193 -21.28 -12.74 4.10
CA ASP A 193 -22.57 -13.42 4.09
C ASP A 193 -22.41 -14.64 5.01
N GLU A 194 -22.96 -14.47 6.21
CA GLU A 194 -23.30 -15.54 7.14
C GLU A 194 -24.32 -16.50 6.49
N ALA A 195 -24.12 -17.80 6.70
CA ALA A 195 -25.07 -18.76 7.30
C ALA A 195 -24.84 -20.20 6.81
#